data_AF-A0A820JF93-F1
#
_entry.id   AF-A0A820JF93-F1
#
_cell.length_a   1.000
_cell.length_b   1.000
_cell.length_c   1.000
_cell.angle_alpha   90.00
_cell.angle_beta   90.00
_cell.angle_gamma   90.00
#
_symmetry.space_group_name_H-M   'P 1'
#
loop_
_entity.id
_entity.type
_entity.pdbx_description
1 polymer ?
#
loop_
_entity_poly.entity_id
_entity_poly.type
_entity_poly.pdbx_seq_one_letter_code
_entity_poly.pdbx_strand_id
1 'polypeptide(L)'
;MPLLIQENYLQCAPTLSNSDNHKQKVTDLEQLSLLAKAAESMCIGDVCSQMIYSRNDSWSLLPYQGIFSTVAPCSYVRGHLRGMVNFSSFFGQRSRTNKNERLLNEIEKHICLKIASANKQQFNLDYLSYIAKIFIQPLQKLQQQGIEQCIALLDEYYLNRDDFQTI
;
A
#
# COMPACT_ATOMS: atom_id res chain seq x y z
N MET A 1 -13.46 -12.34 1.32
CA MET A 1 -13.70 -12.40 -0.14
C MET A 1 -13.25 -11.16 -0.91
N PRO A 2 -13.52 -9.91 -0.48
CA PRO A 2 -13.19 -8.69 -1.27
C PRO A 2 -11.73 -8.63 -1.74
N LEU A 3 -10.79 -8.88 -0.82
CA LEU A 3 -9.35 -8.83 -1.07
C LEU A 3 -8.85 -9.89 -2.06
N LEU A 4 -9.53 -11.04 -2.13
CA LEU A 4 -9.17 -12.09 -3.09
C LEU A 4 -9.52 -11.64 -4.51
N ILE A 5 -10.67 -11.01 -4.68
CA ILE A 5 -11.12 -10.50 -5.98
C ILE A 5 -10.25 -9.31 -6.39
N GLN A 6 -9.88 -8.45 -5.43
CA GLN A 6 -9.01 -7.29 -5.65
C GLN A 6 -7.63 -7.64 -6.21
N GLU A 7 -7.03 -8.75 -5.77
CA GLU A 7 -5.73 -9.15 -6.34
C GLU A 7 -5.86 -9.79 -7.73
N ASN A 8 -6.98 -10.49 -7.98
CA ASN A 8 -7.06 -11.41 -9.12
C ASN A 8 -7.92 -10.88 -10.27
N TYR A 9 -8.71 -9.81 -10.10
CA TYR A 9 -9.57 -9.31 -11.18
C TYR A 9 -8.77 -8.86 -12.42
N LEU A 10 -7.55 -8.33 -12.24
CA LEU A 10 -6.66 -7.94 -13.34
C LEU A 10 -6.15 -9.15 -14.16
N GLN A 11 -6.14 -10.35 -13.57
CA GLN A 11 -5.69 -11.56 -14.25
C GLN A 11 -6.78 -12.17 -15.14
N CYS A 12 -8.01 -11.69 -15.07
CA CYS A 12 -9.09 -12.19 -15.90
C CYS A 12 -9.10 -11.53 -17.28
N ALA A 13 -9.31 -12.34 -18.33
CA ALA A 13 -9.60 -11.89 -19.67
C ALA A 13 -11.11 -11.73 -19.85
N PRO A 14 -11.67 -10.50 -19.80
CA PRO A 14 -13.10 -10.31 -19.94
C PRO A 14 -13.56 -10.75 -21.33
N THR A 15 -14.65 -11.51 -21.37
CA THR A 15 -15.32 -11.89 -22.62
C THR A 15 -16.72 -11.32 -22.62
N LEU A 16 -16.98 -10.40 -23.55
CA LEU A 16 -18.34 -9.93 -23.82
C LEU A 16 -19.09 -11.03 -24.58
N SER A 17 -20.19 -11.51 -24.00
CA SER A 17 -21.12 -12.39 -24.70
C SER A 17 -22.06 -11.52 -25.52
N ASN A 18 -21.73 -11.26 -26.79
CA ASN A 18 -22.75 -10.78 -27.72
C ASN A 18 -23.72 -11.93 -28.01
N SER A 19 -25.01 -11.61 -28.13
CA SER A 19 -26.13 -12.55 -28.29
C SER A 19 -26.02 -13.45 -29.54
N ASP A 20 -25.07 -13.20 -30.43
CA ASP A 20 -24.89 -13.94 -31.67
C ASP A 20 -23.54 -14.65 -31.69
N ASN A 21 -23.46 -15.83 -31.06
CA ASN A 21 -22.54 -16.97 -31.25
C ASN A 21 -21.05 -16.77 -31.65
N HIS A 22 -20.53 -15.55 -31.67
CA HIS A 22 -19.18 -15.19 -32.06
C HIS A 22 -18.54 -14.50 -30.87
N LYS A 23 -17.66 -15.23 -30.18
CA LYS A 23 -16.79 -14.67 -29.12
C LYS A 23 -15.87 -13.65 -29.78
N GLN A 24 -16.30 -12.40 -29.87
CA GLN A 24 -15.42 -11.31 -30.30
C GLN A 24 -14.40 -11.09 -29.18
N LYS A 25 -13.11 -11.07 -29.55
CA LYS A 25 -12.07 -10.60 -28.63
C LYS A 25 -12.36 -9.13 -28.37
N VAL A 26 -12.69 -8.82 -27.13
CA VAL A 26 -12.89 -7.46 -26.63
C VAL A 26 -11.64 -6.65 -26.98
N THR A 27 -11.82 -5.44 -27.53
CA THR A 27 -10.69 -4.56 -27.83
C THR A 27 -9.99 -4.14 -26.54
N ASP A 28 -8.68 -3.86 -26.57
CA ASP A 28 -7.93 -3.50 -25.36
C ASP A 28 -8.56 -2.31 -24.60
N LEU A 29 -9.17 -1.37 -25.33
CA LEU A 29 -9.89 -0.22 -24.76
C LEU A 29 -11.16 -0.63 -24.01
N GLU A 30 -11.95 -1.53 -24.58
CA GLU A 30 -13.15 -2.05 -23.92
C GLU A 30 -12.79 -2.90 -22.70
N GLN A 31 -11.70 -3.70 -22.78
CA GLN A 31 -11.19 -4.46 -21.62
C GLN A 31 -10.81 -3.52 -20.48
N LEU A 32 -10.07 -2.46 -20.79
CA LEU A 32 -9.72 -1.44 -19.80
C LEU A 32 -10.96 -0.77 -19.20
N SER A 33 -11.99 -0.49 -20.00
CA SER A 33 -13.24 0.10 -19.52
C SER A 33 -13.98 -0.82 -18.53
N LEU A 34 -13.97 -2.14 -18.75
CA LEU A 34 -14.59 -3.13 -17.87
C LEU A 34 -13.79 -3.27 -16.56
N LEU A 35 -12.46 -3.26 -16.64
CA LEU A 35 -11.59 -3.25 -15.46
C LEU A 35 -11.80 -1.98 -14.62
N ALA A 36 -11.98 -0.83 -15.25
CA ALA A 36 -12.28 0.42 -14.56
C ALA A 36 -13.63 0.35 -13.82
N LYS A 37 -14.68 -0.18 -14.46
CA LYS A 37 -15.99 -0.40 -13.82
C LYS A 37 -15.92 -1.37 -12.63
N ALA A 38 -15.11 -2.42 -12.74
CA ALA A 38 -14.85 -3.33 -11.63
C ALA A 38 -14.15 -2.62 -10.47
N ALA A 39 -13.10 -1.85 -10.75
CA ALA A 39 -12.39 -1.07 -9.73
C ALA A 39 -13.31 -0.05 -9.04
N GLU A 40 -14.18 0.64 -9.78
CA GLU A 40 -15.16 1.57 -9.24
C GLU A 40 -16.16 0.88 -8.30
N SER A 41 -16.73 -0.26 -8.72
CA SER A 41 -17.62 -1.06 -7.87
C SER A 41 -16.93 -1.52 -6.58
N MET A 42 -15.66 -1.94 -6.67
CA MET A 42 -14.89 -2.33 -5.49
C MET A 42 -14.64 -1.17 -4.53
N CYS A 43 -14.43 0.04 -5.05
CA CYS A 43 -14.30 1.26 -4.24
C CYS A 43 -15.57 1.55 -3.45
N ILE A 44 -16.75 1.41 -4.08
CA ILE A 44 -18.05 1.53 -3.39
C ILE A 44 -18.15 0.46 -2.28
N GLY A 45 -17.74 -0.77 -2.57
CA GLY A 45 -17.68 -1.85 -1.59
C GLY A 45 -16.75 -1.56 -0.40
N ASP A 46 -15.62 -0.88 -0.62
CA ASP A 46 -14.72 -0.45 0.46
C ASP A 46 -15.37 0.63 1.33
N VAL A 47 -16.02 1.62 0.73
CA VAL A 47 -16.79 2.64 1.46
C VAL A 47 -17.87 1.99 2.33
N CYS A 48 -18.63 1.02 1.80
CA CYS A 48 -19.58 0.25 2.60
C CYS A 48 -18.89 -0.52 3.74
N SER A 49 -17.73 -1.12 3.47
CA SER A 49 -16.93 -1.84 4.49
C SER A 49 -16.50 -0.90 5.62
N GLN A 50 -16.05 0.31 5.30
CA GLN A 50 -15.70 1.32 6.29
C GLN A 50 -16.90 1.75 7.14
N MET A 51 -18.10 1.88 6.56
CA MET A 51 -19.30 2.19 7.33
C MET A 51 -19.69 1.08 8.30
N ILE A 52 -19.51 -0.19 7.89
CA ILE A 52 -19.79 -1.36 8.72
C ILE A 52 -18.84 -1.42 9.92
N TYR A 53 -17.53 -1.29 9.68
CA TYR A 53 -16.52 -1.54 10.72
C TYR A 53 -16.09 -0.31 11.53
N SER A 54 -16.23 0.91 11.00
CA SER A 54 -15.68 2.11 11.65
C SER A 54 -16.72 3.05 12.25
N ARG A 55 -17.96 3.08 11.73
CA ARG A 55 -18.89 4.19 12.02
C ARG A 55 -20.16 3.79 12.78
N ASN A 56 -20.88 2.77 12.33
CA ASN A 56 -22.28 2.56 12.78
C ASN A 56 -22.69 1.09 13.05
N ASP A 57 -21.75 0.12 13.08
CA ASP A 57 -22.05 -1.33 13.25
C ASP A 57 -23.27 -1.80 12.43
N SER A 58 -23.41 -1.25 11.23
CA SER A 58 -24.62 -1.40 10.41
C SER A 58 -24.49 -2.65 9.55
N TRP A 59 -24.57 -3.81 10.19
CA TRP A 59 -24.48 -5.13 9.55
C TRP A 59 -25.54 -5.38 8.47
N SER A 60 -26.61 -4.57 8.44
CA SER A 60 -27.60 -4.53 7.35
C SER A 60 -26.98 -4.16 5.99
N LEU A 61 -25.80 -3.53 5.96
CA LEU A 61 -25.07 -3.18 4.74
C LEU A 61 -24.19 -4.33 4.20
N LEU A 62 -24.06 -5.45 4.94
CA LEU A 62 -23.27 -6.61 4.48
C LEU A 62 -23.69 -7.12 3.09
N PRO A 63 -24.98 -7.25 2.75
CA PRO A 63 -25.38 -7.69 1.41
C PRO A 63 -24.92 -6.71 0.32
N TYR A 64 -25.02 -5.40 0.57
CA TYR A 64 -24.54 -4.37 -0.36
C TYR A 64 -23.03 -4.42 -0.53
N GLN A 65 -22.30 -4.56 0.58
CA GLN A 65 -20.85 -4.74 0.57
C GLN A 65 -20.46 -5.99 -0.24
N GLY A 66 -21.16 -7.10 -0.06
CA GLY A 66 -20.97 -8.33 -0.84
C GLY A 66 -21.21 -8.12 -2.34
N ILE A 67 -22.30 -7.46 -2.73
CA ILE A 67 -22.63 -7.19 -4.14
C ILE A 67 -21.54 -6.33 -4.80
N PHE A 68 -21.20 -5.19 -4.19
CA PHE A 68 -20.27 -4.23 -4.80
C PHE A 68 -18.82 -4.68 -4.75
N SER A 69 -18.41 -5.42 -3.70
CA SER A 69 -17.02 -5.90 -3.59
C SER A 69 -16.76 -7.21 -4.31
N THR A 70 -17.79 -8.03 -4.57
CA THR A 70 -17.60 -9.37 -5.14
C THR A 70 -18.40 -9.64 -6.41
N VAL A 71 -19.73 -9.50 -6.37
CA VAL A 71 -20.60 -9.94 -7.47
C VAL A 71 -20.47 -9.04 -8.70
N ALA A 72 -20.55 -7.72 -8.51
CA ALA A 72 -20.47 -6.75 -9.60
C ALA A 72 -19.08 -6.71 -10.27
N PRO A 73 -17.95 -6.66 -9.54
CA PRO A 73 -16.62 -6.72 -10.17
C PRO A 73 -16.40 -8.00 -10.98
N CYS A 74 -16.84 -9.15 -10.44
CA CYS A 74 -16.77 -10.44 -11.14
C CYS A 74 -17.66 -10.49 -12.39
N SER A 75 -18.78 -9.79 -12.43
CA SER A 75 -19.66 -9.76 -13.60
C SER A 75 -19.06 -8.93 -14.74
N TYR A 76 -18.45 -7.77 -14.42
CA TYR A 76 -17.76 -6.93 -15.41
C TYR A 76 -16.55 -7.64 -16.01
N VAL A 77 -15.84 -8.43 -15.21
CA VAL A 77 -14.58 -9.06 -15.57
C VAL A 77 -14.77 -10.57 -15.86
N ARG A 78 -16.00 -10.99 -16.14
CA ARG A 78 -16.34 -12.36 -16.47
C ARG A 78 -15.56 -12.84 -17.69
N GLY A 79 -14.88 -13.97 -17.56
CA GLY A 79 -14.19 -14.61 -18.67
C GLY A 79 -13.17 -15.63 -18.21
N HIS A 80 -12.06 -15.73 -18.95
CA HIS A 80 -11.03 -16.72 -18.69
C HIS A 80 -9.93 -16.15 -17.78
N LEU A 81 -9.57 -16.86 -16.71
CA LEU A 81 -8.48 -16.47 -15.83
C LEU A 81 -7.12 -16.74 -16.50
N ARG A 82 -6.36 -15.67 -16.78
CA ARG A 82 -4.99 -15.71 -17.31
C ARG A 82 -4.01 -15.91 -16.15
N GLY A 83 -4.01 -17.11 -15.55
CA GLY A 83 -3.05 -17.47 -14.51
C GLY A 83 -3.68 -18.21 -13.33
N MET A 84 -2.88 -18.35 -12.27
CA MET A 84 -3.31 -18.96 -11.01
C MET A 84 -3.85 -17.87 -10.07
N VAL A 85 -4.94 -18.19 -9.37
CA VAL A 85 -5.48 -17.33 -8.32
C VAL A 85 -4.47 -17.20 -7.18
N ASN A 86 -3.99 -15.99 -6.95
CA ASN A 86 -3.08 -15.67 -5.86
C ASN A 86 -3.85 -15.30 -4.59
N PHE A 87 -3.26 -15.60 -3.43
CA PHE A 87 -3.75 -15.08 -2.16
C PHE A 87 -3.52 -13.57 -2.07
N SER A 88 -4.28 -12.90 -1.20
CA SER A 88 -4.15 -11.46 -1.03
C SER A 88 -2.80 -11.03 -0.47
N SER A 89 -2.05 -10.22 -1.23
CA SER A 89 -0.79 -9.63 -0.79
C SER A 89 -0.99 -8.50 0.23
N PHE A 90 -2.21 -7.94 0.25
CA PHE A 90 -2.61 -6.85 1.14
C PHE A 90 -2.28 -7.09 2.60
N PHE A 91 -2.46 -8.31 3.13
CA PHE A 91 -2.16 -8.62 4.54
C PHE A 91 -0.66 -8.48 4.84
N GLY A 92 0.20 -8.98 3.95
CA GLY A 92 1.64 -8.87 4.08
C GLY A 92 2.09 -7.40 3.97
N GLN A 93 1.53 -6.68 3.00
CA GLN A 93 1.77 -5.25 2.83
C GLN A 93 1.34 -4.44 4.07
N ARG A 94 0.15 -4.68 4.60
CA ARG A 94 -0.37 -4.02 5.80
C ARG A 94 0.53 -4.27 7.01
N SER A 95 0.99 -5.51 7.21
CA SER A 95 1.93 -5.85 8.27
C SER A 95 3.26 -5.10 8.13
N ARG A 96 3.79 -5.05 6.90
CA ARG A 96 5.01 -4.29 6.59
C ARG A 96 4.85 -2.80 6.84
N THR A 97 3.74 -2.20 6.41
CA THR A 97 3.41 -0.79 6.67
C THR A 97 3.35 -0.52 8.18
N ASN A 98 2.64 -1.35 8.95
CA ASN A 98 2.54 -1.19 10.41
C ASN A 98 3.91 -1.35 11.11
N LYS A 99 4.79 -2.22 10.60
CA LYS A 99 6.17 -2.34 11.11
C LYS A 99 6.96 -1.06 10.83
N ASN A 100 6.93 -0.57 9.58
CA ASN A 100 7.66 0.63 9.19
C ASN A 100 7.14 1.87 9.92
N GLU A 101 5.82 1.95 10.17
CA GLU A 101 5.24 3.03 10.96
C GLU A 101 5.72 3.01 12.41
N ARG A 102 5.89 1.84 13.03
CA ARG A 102 6.44 1.75 14.39
C ARG A 102 7.89 2.20 14.45
N LEU A 103 8.71 1.71 13.51
CA LEU A 103 10.13 2.10 13.39
C LEU A 103 10.28 3.61 13.18
N LEU A 104 9.46 4.19 12.28
CA LEU A 104 9.47 5.62 12.05
C LEU A 104 9.07 6.42 13.31
N ASN A 105 8.11 5.93 14.09
CA ASN A 105 7.74 6.55 15.36
C ASN A 105 8.85 6.49 16.41
N GLU A 106 9.66 5.42 16.42
CA GLU A 106 10.79 5.27 17.34
C GLU A 106 11.89 6.30 17.00
N ILE A 107 12.27 6.39 15.73
CA ILE A 107 13.23 7.39 15.24
C ILE A 107 12.73 8.82 15.52
N GLU A 108 11.46 9.10 15.20
CA GLU A 108 10.87 10.42 15.43
C GLU A 108 10.95 10.82 16.91
N LYS A 109 10.68 9.89 17.84
CA LYS A 109 10.79 10.16 19.29
C LYS A 109 12.20 10.52 19.73
N HIS A 110 13.22 9.86 19.18
CA HIS A 110 14.62 10.15 19.51
C HIS A 110 15.04 11.52 18.97
N ILE A 111 14.65 11.84 17.74
CA ILE A 111 15.07 13.07 17.05
C ILE A 111 14.23 14.30 17.46
N CYS A 112 13.01 14.11 17.98
CA CYS A 112 12.06 15.19 18.28
C CYS A 112 12.65 16.32 19.17
N LEU A 113 13.63 16.01 20.03
CA LEU A 113 14.33 17.01 20.85
C LEU A 113 15.20 17.99 20.04
N LYS A 114 15.71 17.57 18.88
CA LYS A 114 16.57 18.37 18.00
C LYS A 114 15.82 18.93 16.80
N ILE A 115 14.93 18.13 16.21
CA ILE A 115 14.11 18.53 15.08
C ILE A 115 12.66 18.51 15.53
N ALA A 116 12.09 19.70 15.74
CA ALA A 116 10.66 19.84 15.99
C ALA A 116 9.89 19.55 14.69
N SER A 117 9.51 18.28 14.48
CA SER A 117 8.58 17.92 13.42
C SER A 117 7.16 17.90 13.98
N ALA A 118 6.24 18.60 13.31
CA ALA A 118 4.81 18.55 13.63
C ALA A 118 4.09 17.37 12.93
N ASN A 119 4.72 16.75 11.93
CA ASN A 119 4.09 15.70 11.12
C ASN A 119 5.07 14.57 10.75
N LYS A 120 4.73 13.36 11.16
CA LYS A 120 5.42 12.12 10.81
C LYS A 120 5.60 11.90 9.30
N GLN A 121 4.61 12.26 8.48
CA GLN A 121 4.69 12.09 7.02
C GLN A 121 5.75 13.01 6.42
N GLN A 122 5.79 14.26 6.89
CA GLN A 122 6.78 15.24 6.46
C GLN A 122 8.18 14.83 6.92
N PHE A 123 8.30 14.32 8.16
CA PHE A 123 9.55 13.76 8.67
C PHE A 123 10.09 12.64 7.77
N ASN A 124 9.23 11.69 7.37
CA ASN A 124 9.63 10.58 6.50
C ASN A 124 10.08 11.04 5.11
N LEU A 125 9.32 11.95 4.48
CA LEU A 125 9.57 12.34 3.10
C LEU A 125 10.76 13.31 2.97
N ASP A 126 10.81 14.33 3.84
CA ASP A 126 11.75 15.44 3.68
C ASP A 126 13.01 15.27 4.53
N TYR A 127 12.86 14.82 5.77
CA TYR A 127 13.97 14.83 6.74
C TYR A 127 14.76 13.52 6.73
N LEU A 128 14.08 12.36 6.74
CA LEU A 128 14.73 11.06 6.87
C LEU A 128 15.76 10.81 5.75
N SER A 129 15.39 11.14 4.51
CA SER A 129 16.27 10.99 3.34
C SER A 129 17.51 11.90 3.39
N TYR A 130 17.40 13.07 4.03
CA TYR A 130 18.51 13.99 4.22
C TYR A 130 19.41 13.58 5.40
N ILE A 131 18.81 13.14 6.51
CA ILE A 131 19.50 12.61 7.68
C ILE A 131 20.37 11.40 7.29
N ALA A 132 19.82 10.47 6.49
CA ALA A 132 20.58 9.34 5.95
C ALA A 132 21.82 9.80 5.18
N LYS A 133 21.69 10.83 4.34
CA LYS A 133 22.83 11.39 3.59
C LYS A 133 23.86 12.03 4.50
N ILE A 134 23.44 12.74 5.55
CA ILE A 134 24.36 13.36 6.52
C ILE A 134 25.22 12.29 7.19
N PHE A 135 24.65 11.15 7.60
CA PHE A 135 25.44 10.08 8.24
C PHE A 135 26.33 9.31 7.26
N ILE A 136 25.89 9.13 6.01
CA ILE A 136 26.66 8.41 4.99
C ILE A 136 27.81 9.27 4.43
N GLN A 137 27.64 10.59 4.35
CA GLN A 137 28.63 11.50 3.78
C GLN A 137 30.04 11.44 4.42
N PRO A 138 30.23 11.45 5.76
CA PRO A 138 31.55 11.31 6.36
C PRO A 138 32.17 9.95 6.08
N LEU A 139 31.37 8.87 6.08
CA LEU A 139 31.82 7.52 5.74
C LEU A 139 32.28 7.43 4.27
N GLN A 140 31.59 8.12 3.35
CA GLN A 140 31.95 8.11 1.95
C GLN A 140 33.23 8.92 1.66
N LYS A 141 33.43 10.06 2.33
CA LYS A 141 34.57 10.96 2.07
C LYS A 141 35.84 10.56 2.81
N LEU A 142 35.72 10.18 4.09
CA LEU A 142 36.84 9.99 5.01
C LEU A 142 37.03 8.52 5.41
N GLN A 143 36.15 7.62 4.94
CA GLN A 143 36.20 6.18 5.20
C GLN A 143 36.34 5.87 6.69
N GLN A 144 37.45 5.26 7.12
CA GLN A 144 37.70 4.87 8.50
C GLN A 144 37.79 6.07 9.45
N GLN A 145 38.32 7.21 8.99
CA GLN A 145 38.42 8.43 9.80
C GLN A 145 37.05 9.13 9.96
N GLY A 146 36.08 8.79 9.12
CA GLY A 146 34.71 9.30 9.21
C GLY A 146 33.84 8.59 10.25
N ILE A 147 34.32 7.49 10.85
CA ILE A 147 33.55 6.71 11.82
C ILE A 147 33.30 7.53 13.09
N GLU A 148 34.33 8.16 13.66
CA GLU A 148 34.18 9.00 14.85
C GLU A 148 33.24 10.19 14.62
N GLN A 149 33.29 10.79 13.42
CA GLN A 149 32.40 11.87 13.03
C GLN A 149 30.95 11.39 12.91
N CYS A 150 30.72 10.20 12.36
CA CYS A 150 29.40 9.61 12.27
C CYS A 150 28.82 9.29 13.65
N ILE A 151 29.63 8.74 14.55
CA ILE A 151 29.23 8.47 15.95
C ILE A 151 28.87 9.77 16.67
N ALA A 152 29.69 10.82 16.53
CA ALA A 152 29.40 12.12 17.13
C ALA A 152 28.08 12.72 16.60
N LEU A 153 27.78 12.55 15.30
CA LEU A 153 26.49 12.96 14.73
C LEU A 153 25.33 12.11 15.26
N LEU A 154 25.50 10.80 15.40
CA LEU A 154 24.47 9.93 16.00
C LEU A 154 24.15 10.37 17.44
N ASP A 155 25.18 10.65 18.23
CA ASP A 155 25.04 11.16 19.60
C ASP A 155 24.36 12.54 19.63
N GLU A 156 24.66 13.43 18.68
CA GLU A 156 24.02 14.75 18.56
C GLU A 156 22.51 14.64 18.33
N TYR A 157 22.07 13.70 17.49
CA TYR A 157 20.66 13.46 17.18
C TYR A 157 19.99 12.42 18.10
N TYR A 158 20.68 11.97 19.16
CA TYR A 158 20.21 10.95 20.10
C TYR A 158 19.76 9.63 19.44
N LEU A 159 20.40 9.26 18.34
CA LEU A 159 20.07 8.05 17.59
C LEU A 159 20.87 6.85 18.07
N ASN A 160 20.18 5.71 18.19
CA ASN A 160 20.82 4.45 18.50
C ASN A 160 21.34 3.75 17.24
N ARG A 161 22.16 2.72 17.45
CA ARG A 161 22.60 1.83 16.37
C ARG A 161 21.44 1.21 15.59
N ASP A 162 20.37 0.84 16.29
CA ASP A 162 19.18 0.23 15.69
C ASP A 162 18.44 1.21 14.77
N ASP A 163 18.43 2.50 15.13
CA ASP A 163 17.87 3.56 14.29
C ASP A 163 18.73 3.76 13.04
N PHE A 164 20.05 3.79 13.19
CA PHE A 164 20.97 3.89 12.07
C PHE A 164 20.85 2.72 11.08
N GLN A 165 20.60 1.50 11.58
CA GLN A 165 20.36 0.33 10.71
C GLN A 165 18.98 0.39 10.02
N THR A 166 18.02 1.08 10.62
CA THR A 166 16.67 1.24 10.10
C THR A 166 16.59 2.29 8.99
N ILE A 167 17.40 3.35 9.10
CA ILE A 167 17.56 4.44 8.13
C ILE A 167 18.34 3.96 6.90
#